data_AF-A0A2S9GUR3-F1
#
_entry.id   AF-A0A2S9GUR3-F1
#
_cell.length_a   1.000
_cell.length_b   1.000
_cell.length_c   1.000
_cell.angle_alpha   90.00
_cell.angle_beta   90.00
_cell.angle_gamma   90.00
#
_symmetry.space_group_name_H-M   'P 1'
#
loop_
_entity.id
_entity.type
_entity.pdbx_description
1 polymer ?
#
loop_
_entity_poly.entity_id
_entity_poly.type
_entity_poly.pdbx_seq_one_letter_code
_entity_poly.pdbx_strand_id
1 'polypeptide(L)' 'MATTSFTIDTKLDQTLEDLKKHFGASSKAEVLRKAIALLNVVSKNESSDGSVTIRCNDQDIKVILR' A
#
# COMPACT_ATOMS: atom_id res chain seq x y z
N MET A 1 1.72 -23.57 -7.49
CA MET A 1 1.95 -22.58 -6.42
C MET A 1 0.74 -22.64 -5.49
N ALA A 2 0.93 -22.73 -4.17
CA ALA A 2 -0.19 -22.78 -3.23
C ALA A 2 -0.98 -21.46 -3.29
N THR A 3 -2.25 -21.54 -3.68
CA THR A 3 -3.19 -20.42 -3.60
C THR A 3 -3.60 -20.24 -2.15
N THR A 4 -2.98 -19.28 -1.46
CA THR A 4 -3.46 -18.81 -0.16
C THR A 4 -4.70 -17.94 -0.38
N SER A 5 -5.86 -18.43 0.03
CA SER A 5 -7.10 -17.66 0.06
C SER A 5 -7.18 -16.86 1.37
N PHE A 6 -7.58 -15.59 1.28
CA PHE A 6 -7.92 -14.75 2.43
C PHE A 6 -9.26 -14.09 2.14
N THR A 7 -10.07 -13.91 3.17
CA THR A 7 -11.36 -13.24 3.05
C THR A 7 -11.13 -11.73 3.09
N ILE A 8 -11.71 -11.02 2.13
CA ILE A 8 -11.74 -9.56 2.09
C ILE A 8 -13.18 -9.09 2.21
N ASP A 9 -13.39 -8.03 2.99
CA ASP A 9 -14.67 -7.37 3.04
C ASP A 9 -14.94 -6.58 1.75
N THR A 10 -16.21 -6.19 1.55
CA THR A 10 -16.66 -5.48 0.34
C THR A 10 -15.95 -4.14 0.15
N LYS A 11 -15.57 -3.45 1.23
CA LYS A 11 -14.93 -2.13 1.16
C LYS A 11 -13.48 -2.25 0.70
N LEU A 12 -12.77 -3.24 1.24
CA LEU A 12 -11.42 -3.58 0.80
C LEU A 12 -11.44 -4.06 -0.65
N ASP A 13 -12.45 -4.85 -1.03
CA ASP A 13 -12.60 -5.31 -2.41
C ASP A 13 -12.73 -4.15 -3.42
N GLN A 14 -13.59 -3.18 -3.10
CA GLN A 14 -13.78 -1.95 -3.89
C GLN A 14 -12.49 -1.13 -3.94
N THR A 15 -11.84 -0.94 -2.79
CA THR A 15 -10.56 -0.21 -2.71
C THR A 15 -9.49 -0.86 -3.60
N LEU A 16 -9.39 -2.20 -3.58
CA LEU A 16 -8.44 -2.93 -4.44
C LEU A 16 -8.80 -2.80 -5.93
N GLU A 17 -10.08 -2.76 -6.29
CA GLU A 17 -10.50 -2.48 -7.67
C GLU A 17 -10.14 -1.07 -8.13
N ASP A 18 -10.35 -0.07 -7.28
CA ASP A 18 -10.03 1.32 -7.61
C ASP A 18 -8.53 1.53 -7.75
N LEU A 19 -7.74 0.96 -6.83
CA LEU A 19 -6.28 0.96 -6.91
C LEU A 19 -5.79 0.19 -8.16
N LYS A 20 -6.41 -0.95 -8.49
CA LYS A 20 -6.06 -1.71 -9.70
C LYS A 20 -6.24 -0.84 -10.95
N LYS A 21 -7.36 -0.13 -11.07
CA LYS A 21 -7.63 0.79 -12.19
C LYS A 21 -6.64 1.96 -12.21
N HIS A 22 -6.41 2.60 -11.07
CA HIS A 22 -5.51 3.75 -10.95
C HIS A 22 -4.07 3.42 -11.32
N PHE A 23 -3.55 2.29 -10.86
CA PHE A 23 -2.17 1.86 -11.11
C PHE A 23 -1.99 0.97 -12.35
N GLY A 24 -3.06 0.74 -13.13
CA GLY A 24 -3.02 -0.13 -14.30
C GLY A 24 -2.58 -1.57 -14.00
N ALA A 25 -2.89 -2.08 -12.82
CA ALA A 25 -2.45 -3.40 -12.38
C ALA A 25 -3.28 -4.52 -13.05
N SER A 26 -2.64 -5.66 -13.31
CA SER A 26 -3.28 -6.82 -13.95
C SER A 26 -4.29 -7.53 -13.05
N SER A 27 -4.14 -7.42 -11.72
CA SER A 27 -4.97 -8.11 -10.73
C SER A 27 -4.93 -7.44 -9.35
N LYS A 28 -5.95 -7.70 -8.52
CA LYS A 28 -5.96 -7.31 -7.10
C LYS A 28 -4.77 -7.86 -6.32
N ALA A 29 -4.33 -9.09 -6.66
CA ALA A 29 -3.15 -9.70 -6.07
C ALA A 29 -1.87 -8.90 -6.39
N GLU A 30 -1.77 -8.33 -7.59
CA GLU A 30 -0.66 -7.44 -7.93
C GLU A 30 -0.68 -6.16 -7.10
N VAL A 31 -1.85 -5.54 -6.91
CA VAL A 31 -2.02 -4.38 -6.02
C VAL A 31 -1.55 -4.70 -4.60
N LEU A 32 -1.96 -5.86 -4.07
CA LEU A 32 -1.54 -6.30 -2.73
C LEU A 32 -0.04 -6.50 -2.63
N ARG A 33 0.61 -7.11 -3.64
CA ARG A 33 2.07 -7.25 -3.65
C ARG A 33 2.78 -5.89 -3.63
N LYS A 34 2.28 -4.91 -4.40
CA LYS A 34 2.81 -3.54 -4.38
C LYS A 34 2.62 -2.87 -3.02
N ALA A 35 1.44 -3.04 -2.41
CA ALA A 35 1.15 -2.51 -1.08
C ALA A 35 2.09 -3.10 0.00
N ILE A 36 2.31 -4.42 -0.02
CA ILE A 36 3.26 -5.08 0.88
C ILE A 36 4.69 -4.57 0.66
N ALA A 37 5.11 -4.42 -0.60
CA ALA A 37 6.43 -3.89 -0.91
C ALA A 37 6.60 -2.45 -0.39
N LEU A 38 5.57 -1.61 -0.54
CA LEU A 38 5.56 -0.24 0.01
C LEU A 38 5.68 -0.25 1.53
N LEU A 39 4.88 -1.08 2.23
CA LEU A 39 4.95 -1.19 3.70
C LEU A 39 6.33 -1.65 4.18
N ASN A 40 6.99 -2.55 3.46
CA ASN A 40 8.36 -2.99 3.77
C ASN A 40 9.42 -1.90 3.55
N VAL A 41 9.20 -0.98 2.60
CA VAL A 41 10.07 0.20 2.43
C VAL A 41 9.83 1.19 3.57
N VAL A 42 8.56 1.45 3.86
CA VAL A 42 8.12 2.34 4.93
C VAL A 42 8.70 1.90 6.28
N SER A 43 8.58 0.61 6.64
CA SER A 43 9.09 0.07 7.91
C SER A 43 10.60 0.20 8.10
N LYS A 44 11.36 0.37 7.01
CA LYS A 44 12.82 0.56 7.05
C LYS A 44 13.24 2.02 7.17
N ASN A 45 12.33 2.94 6.87
CA ASN A 45 12.59 4.38 6.80
C ASN A 45 11.70 5.16 7.79
N GLU A 46 11.05 4.46 8.70
CA GLU A 46 10.21 5.03 9.74
C GLU A 46 11.06 5.77 10.77
N SER A 47 10.61 6.96 11.14
CA SER A 47 11.19 7.75 12.21
C SER A 47 10.84 7.16 13.58
N SER A 48 11.57 7.53 14.62
CA SER A 48 11.34 7.01 15.99
C SER A 48 9.93 7.28 16.55
N ASP A 49 9.20 8.23 15.95
CA ASP A 49 7.82 8.58 16.30
C ASP A 49 6.75 7.85 15.48
N GLY A 50 7.15 6.88 14.65
CA GLY A 50 6.25 6.08 13.83
C GLY A 50 5.81 6.76 12.52
N SER A 51 6.61 7.73 12.04
CA SER A 51 6.25 8.54 10.87
C SER A 51 7.19 8.33 9.69
N VAL A 52 6.67 8.54 8.48
CA VAL A 52 7.43 8.57 7.23
C VAL A 52 7.14 9.87 6.50
N THR A 53 8.19 10.49 5.97
CA THR A 53 8.08 11.68 5.12
C THR A 53 8.10 11.29 3.66
N ILE A 54 7.08 11.70 2.91
CA ILE A 54 6.96 11.51 1.47
C ILE A 54 7.15 12.87 0.81
N ARG A 55 8.15 13.00 -0.08
CA ARG A 55 8.36 14.22 -0.87
C ARG A 55 7.53 14.18 -2.14
N CYS A 56 6.70 15.19 -2.37
CA CYS A 56 5.88 15.37 -3.56
C CYS A 56 6.02 16.81 -4.07
N ASN A 57 6.51 17.02 -5.30
CA ASN A 57 6.68 18.36 -5.90
C ASN A 57 7.36 19.37 -4.95
N ASP A 58 8.48 18.98 -4.35
CA ASP A 58 9.25 19.74 -3.35
C ASP A 58 8.53 20.07 -2.03
N GLN A 59 7.35 19.48 -1.81
CA GLN A 59 6.66 19.52 -0.53
C GLN A 59 6.87 18.22 0.23
N ASP A 60 7.27 18.33 1.49
CA ASP A 60 7.44 17.20 2.39
C ASP A 60 6.13 16.95 3.14
N ILE A 61 5.51 15.80 2.88
CA ILE A 61 4.28 15.35 3.53
C ILE A 61 4.66 14.32 4.60
N LYS A 62 4.42 14.65 5.87
CA LYS A 62 4.62 13.73 6.98
C LYS A 62 3.37 12.86 7.16
N VAL A 63 3.55 11.55 7.07
CA VAL A 63 2.50 10.55 7.31
C VAL A 63 2.83 9.80 8.59
N ILE A 64 1.88 9.74 9.52
CA ILE A 64 2.01 8.95 10.76
C ILE A 64 1.27 7.63 10.56
N LEU A 65 1.98 6.51 10.71
CA LEU A 65 1.40 5.18 10.58
C LEU A 65 1.12 4.67 12.01
N ARG A 66 -0.16 4.56 12.38
CA ARG A 66 -0.62 4.04 13.67
C ARG A 66 -1.40 2.75 13.47
#